data_AF-A0A8C4UC76-F1
#
_entry.id   AF-A0A8C4UC76-F1
#
_cell.length_a   1.000
_cell.length_b   1.000
_cell.length_c   1.000
_cell.angle_alpha   90.00
_cell.angle_beta   90.00
_cell.angle_gamma   90.00
#
_symmetry.space_group_name_H-M   'P 1'
#
loop_
_entity.id
_entity.type
_entity.pdbx_description
1 polymer ?
#
loop_
_entity_poly.entity_id
_entity_poly.type
_entity_poly.pdbx_seq_one_letter_code
_entity_poly.pdbx_strand_id
1 'polypeptide(L)' 'MSREYKPGDLIFAKMKGYPHWPARVDEVPEGAVKPPANKMLIFFFGTHET' A
#
# COMPACT_ATOMS: atom_id res chain seq x y z
N MET A 1 5.22 -17.87 7.05
CA MET A 1 4.93 -16.64 7.81
C MET A 1 4.22 -15.67 6.89
N SER A 2 2.89 -15.63 6.90
CA SER A 2 2.13 -14.56 6.26
C SER A 2 2.37 -13.28 7.05
N ARG A 3 3.15 -12.36 6.50
CA ARG A 3 3.34 -11.03 7.08
C ARG A 3 2.09 -10.22 6.78
N GLU A 4 1.26 -10.00 7.78
CA GLU A 4 0.16 -9.05 7.73
C GLU A 4 0.73 -7.64 7.88
N TYR A 5 0.63 -6.84 6.83
CA TYR A 5 1.00 -5.42 6.86
C TYR A 5 -0.14 -4.60 7.48
N LYS A 6 0.21 -3.54 8.23
CA LYS A 6 -0.72 -2.65 8.91
C LYS A 6 -0.63 -1.23 8.32
N PRO A 7 -1.70 -0.42 8.40
CA PRO A 7 -1.62 1.00 8.07
C PRO A 7 -0.45 1.67 8.78
N GLY A 8 0.34 2.45 8.04
CA GLY A 8 1.57 3.10 8.52
C GLY A 8 2.87 2.30 8.28
N ASP A 9 2.80 1.01 7.93
CA ASP A 9 4.02 0.25 7.62
C ASP A 9 4.76 0.81 6.40
N LEU A 10 6.07 0.99 6.53
CA LEU A 10 6.96 1.36 5.42
C LEU A 10 7.38 0.11 4.65
N ILE A 11 7.18 0.13 3.34
CA ILE A 11 7.40 -1.02 2.46
C ILE A 11 8.11 -0.62 1.17
N PHE A 12 8.64 -1.63 0.46
CA PHE A 12 8.97 -1.51 -0.95
C PHE A 12 7.89 -2.20 -1.78
N ALA A 13 7.08 -1.41 -2.45
CA ALA A 13 6.02 -1.92 -3.32
C ALA A 13 6.59 -2.32 -4.68
N LYS A 14 6.07 -3.41 -5.25
CA LYS A 14 6.49 -3.93 -6.56
C LYS A 14 5.32 -3.87 -7.54
N MET A 15 5.48 -3.05 -8.58
CA MET A 15 4.59 -3.01 -9.74
C MET A 15 5.30 -3.62 -10.97
N LYS A 16 4.53 -4.15 -11.92
CA LYS A 16 5.09 -4.66 -13.19
C LYS A 16 5.68 -3.48 -13.98
N GLY A 17 6.90 -3.64 -14.49
CA GLY A 17 7.59 -2.60 -15.27
C GLY A 17 8.35 -1.53 -14.47
N TYR A 18 8.22 -1.51 -13.13
CA TYR A 18 8.93 -0.57 -12.26
C TYR A 18 9.91 -1.30 -11.33
N PRO A 19 10.98 -0.64 -10.84
CA PRO A 19 11.81 -1.19 -9.77
C PRO A 19 11.00 -1.32 -8.47
N HIS A 20 11.62 -1.89 -7.43
CA HIS A 20 11.08 -1.78 -6.08
C HIS A 20 11.02 -0.31 -5.69
N TRP A 21 9.83 0.17 -5.30
CA TRP A 21 9.60 1.59 -5.05
C TRP A 21 9.23 1.84 -3.58
N PRO A 22 9.78 2.89 -2.93
CA PRO A 22 9.46 3.20 -1.54
C PRO A 22 7.99 3.62 -1.42
N ALA A 23 7.29 3.01 -0.47
CA ALA A 23 5.87 3.23 -0.24
C ALA A 23 5.48 3.04 1.23
N ARG A 24 4.24 3.39 1.57
CA ARG A 24 3.62 3.06 2.85
C ARG A 24 2.25 2.43 2.64
N VAL A 25 1.82 1.60 3.60
CA VAL A 25 0.43 1.14 3.67
C VAL A 25 -0.43 2.28 4.19
N ASP A 26 -1.45 2.65 3.44
CA ASP A 26 -2.40 3.70 3.80
C ASP A 26 -3.64 3.10 4.48
N GLU A 27 -4.38 3.94 5.21
CA GLU A 27 -5.57 3.50 5.94
C GLU A 27 -6.77 3.45 4.98
N VAL A 28 -7.65 2.47 5.16
CA VAL A 28 -8.92 2.44 4.44
C VAL A 28 -9.84 3.48 5.09
N PRO A 29 -10.27 4.53 4.37
CA PRO A 29 -11.09 5.58 4.96
C PRO A 29 -12.40 4.99 5.52
N GLU A 30 -12.81 5.51 6.68
CA GLU A 30 -14.02 5.06 7.37
C GLU A 30 -15.25 5.29 6.47
N GLY A 31 -15.92 4.20 6.09
CA GLY A 31 -17.08 4.22 5.18
C GLY A 31 -16.77 3.79 3.73
N ALA A 32 -15.51 3.60 3.35
CA ALA A 32 -15.18 2.95 2.08
C ALA A 32 -15.48 1.45 2.15
N VAL A 33 -15.90 0.88 1.01
CA VAL A 33 -16.03 -0.57 0.87
C VAL A 33 -14.69 -1.20 1.20
N LYS A 34 -14.67 -2.06 2.22
CA LYS A 34 -13.44 -2.77 2.62
C LYS A 34 -12.83 -3.42 1.38
N PRO A 35 -11.55 -3.13 1.05
CA PRO A 35 -10.91 -3.81 -0.05
C PRO A 35 -10.93 -5.32 0.23
N PRO A 36 -10.94 -6.17 -0.81
CA PRO A 36 -10.85 -7.61 -0.62
C PRO A 36 -9.62 -7.92 0.24
N ALA A 37 -9.69 -8.95 1.09
CA ALA A 37 -8.74 -9.20 2.19
C ALA A 37 -7.23 -9.23 1.82
N ASN A 38 -6.91 -9.31 0.52
CA ASN A 38 -5.53 -9.31 -0.01
C ASN A 38 -5.14 -8.01 -0.74
N LYS A 39 -5.97 -6.96 -0.70
CA LYS A 39 -5.65 -5.64 -1.27
C LYS A 39 -5.50 -4.62 -0.14
N MET A 40 -4.30 -4.06 -0.02
CA MET A 40 -4.01 -2.89 0.79
C MET A 40 -3.99 -1.64 -0.08
N LEU A 41 -4.34 -0.50 0.51
CA LEU A 41 -4.09 0.81 -0.07
C LEU A 41 -2.62 1.16 0.14
N ILE A 42 -1.94 1.57 -0.93
CA ILE A 42 -0.50 1.83 -0.92
C ILE A 42 -0.26 3.24 -1.45
N PHE A 43 0.48 4.05 -0.68
CA PHE A 43 0.96 5.37 -1.10
C PHE A 43 2.42 5.27 -1.54
N PHE A 44 2.73 5.70 -2.77
CA PHE A 44 4.08 5.68 -3.33
C PHE A 44 4.78 7.02 -3.09
N PHE A 45 5.95 7.00 -2.45
CA PHE A 45 6.70 8.23 -2.20
C PHE A 45 7.32 8.77 -3.51
N GLY A 46 7.44 10.10 -3.60
CA GLY A 46 8.16 10.76 -4.68
C GLY A 46 7.41 10.91 -6.01
N THR A 47 6.29 10.20 -6.24
CA THR A 47 5.45 10.42 -7.43
C THR A 47 4.35 11.46 -7.20
N HIS A 48 4.04 11.81 -5.95
CA HIS A 48 2.92 12.69 -5.56
C HIS A 48 1.59 12.38 -6.27
N GLU A 49 1.38 11.13 -6.70
CA GLU A 49 0.07 10.69 -7.19
C GLU A 49 -0.88 10.65 -6.00
N THR A 50 -1.91 11.51 -6.01
CA THR A 50 -3.04 11.49 -5.07
C THR A 50 -4.30 11.01 -5.76
#